data_AF-A0A645JMC5-F1
#
_entry.id   AF-A0A645JMC5-F1
#
_cell.length_a   1.000
_cell.length_b   1.000
_cell.length_c   1.000
_cell.angle_alpha   90.00
_cell.angle_beta   90.00
_cell.angle_gamma   90.00
#
_symmetry.space_group_name_H-M   'P 1'
#
loop_
_entity.id
_entity.type
_entity.pdbx_description
1 polymer ?
#
loop_
_entity_poly.entity_id
_entity_poly.type
_entity_poly.pdbx_seq_one_letter_code
_entity_poly.pdbx_strand_id
1 'polypeptide(L)'
;MTTGPHAQLLGELGFTIEEPKAEWHAQEGGARSDFVFASYENLTELTAETTFILSQDNEGAQAFADDPVLANVPSVVNKQVYGLGKNSFRIDFYSATEIADGILQNFGNA
;
A
#
# COMPACT_ATOMS: atom_id res chain seq x y z
N MET A 1 9.24 5.14 -8.44
CA MET A 1 9.79 3.96 -7.73
C MET A 1 8.95 2.71 -8.02
N THR A 2 8.92 2.27 -9.28
CA THR A 2 8.16 1.09 -9.74
C THR A 2 8.92 -0.24 -9.64
N THR A 3 10.12 -0.24 -9.05
CA THR A 3 11.03 -1.39 -9.04
C THR A 3 11.03 -2.21 -7.75
N GLY A 4 10.31 -1.79 -6.71
CA GLY A 4 10.19 -2.55 -5.46
C GLY A 4 9.38 -3.84 -5.69
N PRO A 5 9.65 -4.93 -4.94
CA PRO A 5 8.99 -6.22 -5.19
C PRO A 5 7.46 -6.15 -4.98
N HIS A 6 6.98 -5.31 -4.06
CA HIS A 6 5.54 -5.07 -3.86
C HIS A 6 4.89 -4.38 -5.06
N ALA A 7 5.53 -3.31 -5.55
CA ALA A 7 5.04 -2.56 -6.71
C ALA A 7 5.05 -3.44 -7.98
N GLN A 8 6.09 -4.26 -8.15
CA GLN A 8 6.18 -5.21 -9.26
C GLN A 8 5.07 -6.28 -9.16
N LEU A 9 4.88 -6.92 -8.01
CA LEU A 9 3.85 -7.94 -7.83
C LEU A 9 2.45 -7.37 -8.12
N LEU A 10 2.11 -6.23 -7.52
CA LEU A 10 0.81 -5.59 -7.75
C LEU A 10 0.65 -5.13 -9.21
N GLY A 11 1.73 -4.65 -9.84
CA GLY A 11 1.76 -4.32 -11.25
C GLY A 11 1.49 -5.53 -12.16
N GLU A 12 2.09 -6.68 -11.86
CA GLU A 12 1.84 -7.95 -12.57
C GLU A 12 0.40 -8.46 -12.37
N LEU A 13 -0.24 -8.13 -11.24
CA LEU A 13 -1.66 -8.39 -10.98
C LEU A 13 -2.60 -7.36 -11.63
N GLY A 14 -2.06 -6.36 -12.35
CA GLY A 14 -2.83 -5.39 -13.13
C GLY A 14 -3.12 -4.06 -12.42
N PHE A 15 -2.56 -3.81 -11.24
CA PHE A 15 -2.69 -2.52 -10.56
C PHE A 15 -1.72 -1.48 -11.15
N THR A 16 -2.13 -0.21 -11.13
CA THR A 16 -1.23 0.92 -11.37
C THR A 16 -0.81 1.50 -10.02
N ILE A 17 0.49 1.65 -9.79
CA ILE A 17 1.05 2.11 -8.52
C ILE A 17 1.35 3.61 -8.58
N GLU A 18 0.76 4.38 -7.67
CA GLU A 18 1.13 5.78 -7.44
C GLU A 18 2.58 5.86 -6.98
N GLU A 19 3.39 6.68 -7.66
CA GLU A 19 4.76 6.91 -7.21
C GLU A 19 4.80 7.97 -6.10
N PRO A 20 5.44 7.68 -4.95
CA PRO A 20 5.62 8.70 -3.92
C PRO A 20 6.53 9.83 -4.42
N LYS A 21 6.27 11.06 -3.96
CA LYS A 21 7.13 12.21 -4.30
C LYS A 21 8.52 12.02 -3.73
N ALA A 22 9.55 12.30 -4.52
CA ALA A 22 10.95 12.11 -4.13
C ALA A 22 11.33 12.95 -2.89
N GLU A 23 10.71 14.12 -2.72
CA GLU A 23 10.91 15.03 -1.58
C GLU A 23 10.42 14.47 -0.24
N TRP A 24 9.58 13.44 -0.24
CA TRP A 24 9.08 12.84 1.01
C TRP A 24 10.13 12.02 1.75
N HIS A 25 11.21 11.60 1.09
CA HIS A 25 12.18 10.69 1.68
C HIS A 25 13.00 11.37 2.80
N ALA A 26 12.68 11.05 4.06
CA ALA A 26 13.24 11.72 5.23
C ALA A 26 14.49 11.03 5.83
N GLN A 27 14.93 9.88 5.31
CA GLN A 27 16.03 9.11 5.91
C GLN A 27 17.42 9.54 5.38
N GLU A 28 18.34 9.86 6.29
CA GLU A 28 19.77 9.95 5.97
C GLU A 28 20.37 8.54 5.82
N GLY A 29 20.91 8.22 4.64
CA GLY A 29 21.43 6.88 4.32
C GLY A 29 21.27 6.45 2.86
N GLY A 30 20.59 7.27 2.05
CA GLY A 30 20.34 7.00 0.63
C GLY A 30 18.99 6.33 0.41
N ALA A 31 18.35 6.68 -0.71
CA ALA A 31 17.03 6.17 -1.05
C ALA A 31 17.07 4.64 -1.20
N ARG A 32 16.28 3.92 -0.39
CA ARG A 32 15.90 2.55 -0.72
C ARG A 32 15.13 2.56 -2.04
N SER A 33 15.36 1.55 -2.88
CA SER A 33 14.67 1.43 -4.17
C SER A 33 13.26 0.87 -4.06
N ASP A 34 12.87 0.36 -2.89
CA ASP A 34 11.59 -0.32 -2.65
C ASP A 34 10.59 0.50 -1.82
N PHE A 35 11.04 1.41 -0.95
CA PHE A 35 10.16 2.24 -0.12
C PHE A 35 10.67 3.67 0.06
N VAL A 36 9.72 4.61 0.11
CA VAL A 36 9.95 5.97 0.62
C VAL A 36 9.58 6.03 2.09
N PHE A 37 10.52 6.44 2.94
CA PHE A 37 10.23 6.79 4.32
C PHE A 37 9.69 8.21 4.36
N ALA A 38 8.37 8.34 4.20
CA ALA A 38 7.66 9.61 4.29
C ALA A 38 7.37 9.98 5.75
N SER A 39 7.31 11.28 6.06
CA SER A 39 6.66 11.72 7.29
C SER A 39 5.16 11.42 7.22
N TYR A 40 4.51 11.35 8.37
CA TYR A 40 3.10 11.00 8.45
C TYR A 40 2.20 12.03 7.76
N GLU A 41 2.56 13.32 7.81
CA GLU A 41 1.80 14.41 7.19
C GLU A 41 1.73 14.28 5.66
N ASN A 42 2.79 13.76 5.05
CA ASN A 42 2.84 13.54 3.60
C ASN A 42 1.80 12.52 3.12
N LEU A 43 1.30 11.63 4.01
CA LEU A 43 0.26 10.66 3.65
C LEU A 43 -1.06 11.33 3.27
N THR A 44 -1.31 12.56 3.75
CA THR A 44 -2.50 13.33 3.38
C THR A 44 -2.51 13.77 1.91
N GLU A 45 -1.36 13.71 1.24
CA GLU A 45 -1.19 14.08 -0.16
C GLU A 45 -1.33 12.89 -1.12
N LEU A 46 -1.59 11.68 -0.63
CA LEU A 46 -1.84 10.50 -1.47
C LEU A 46 -3.08 10.72 -2.34
N THR A 47 -3.00 10.31 -3.60
CA THR A 47 -4.06 10.52 -4.60
C THR A 47 -4.66 9.22 -5.13
N ALA A 48 -4.05 8.06 -4.87
CA ALA A 48 -4.59 6.78 -5.29
C ALA A 48 -5.98 6.51 -4.68
N GLU A 49 -6.88 6.03 -5.53
CA GLU A 49 -8.24 5.64 -5.15
C GLU A 49 -8.25 4.41 -4.23
N THR A 50 -7.18 3.62 -4.19
CA THR A 50 -7.05 2.40 -3.37
C THR A 50 -5.73 2.41 -2.60
N THR A 51 -5.77 2.02 -1.33
CA THR A 51 -4.58 1.87 -0.49
C THR A 51 -4.49 0.46 0.07
N PHE A 52 -3.30 -0.15 -0.05
CA PHE A 52 -2.96 -1.42 0.58
C PHE A 52 -2.02 -1.21 1.76
N ILE A 53 -2.38 -1.75 2.92
CA ILE A 53 -1.61 -1.65 4.17
C ILE A 53 -0.75 -2.90 4.36
N LEU A 54 0.56 -2.71 4.41
CA LEU A 54 1.55 -3.77 4.63
C LEU A 54 1.40 -4.40 6.02
N SER A 55 1.63 -5.71 6.10
CA SER A 55 1.61 -6.49 7.34
C SER A 55 0.31 -6.43 8.13
N GLN A 56 -0.80 -6.08 7.48
CA GLN A 56 -2.13 -6.02 8.08
C GLN A 56 -3.12 -6.84 7.23
N ASP A 57 -4.14 -7.39 7.87
CA ASP A 57 -5.36 -7.82 7.20
C ASP A 57 -6.35 -6.65 7.07
N ASN A 58 -7.52 -6.88 6.49
CA ASN A 58 -8.53 -5.83 6.29
C ASN A 58 -9.04 -5.21 7.61
N GLU A 59 -9.02 -5.98 8.71
CA GLU A 59 -9.37 -5.47 10.05
C GLU A 59 -8.26 -4.53 10.55
N GLY A 60 -7.00 -4.95 10.49
CA GLY A 60 -5.86 -4.11 10.87
C GLY A 60 -5.70 -2.86 10.00
N ALA A 61 -6.14 -2.93 8.73
CA ALA A 61 -6.13 -1.78 7.82
C ALA A 61 -7.14 -0.68 8.23
N GLN A 62 -8.15 -0.99 9.06
CA GLN A 62 -9.12 0.00 9.51
C GLN A 62 -8.47 1.11 10.33
N ALA A 63 -7.33 0.85 11.01
CA ALA A 63 -6.61 1.90 11.73
C ALA A 63 -6.17 3.05 10.81
N PHE A 64 -5.88 2.79 9.54
CA PHE A 64 -5.59 3.81 8.54
C PHE A 64 -6.87 4.52 8.05
N ALA A 65 -7.96 3.77 7.86
CA ALA A 65 -9.24 4.31 7.40
C ALA A 65 -9.94 5.18 8.46
N ASP A 66 -9.77 4.84 9.74
CA ASP A 66 -10.38 5.52 10.88
C ASP A 66 -9.56 6.73 11.35
N ASP A 67 -8.39 6.96 10.76
CA ASP A 67 -7.52 8.08 11.12
C ASP A 67 -8.12 9.43 10.67
N PRO A 68 -8.49 10.33 11.61
CA PRO A 68 -9.12 11.60 11.26
C PRO A 68 -8.25 12.52 10.40
N VAL A 69 -6.91 12.39 10.47
CA VAL A 69 -5.99 13.19 9.65
C VAL A 69 -6.05 12.74 8.19
N LEU A 70 -6.30 11.45 7.95
CA LEU A 70 -6.35 10.83 6.63
C LEU A 70 -7.76 10.78 6.04
N ALA A 71 -8.76 11.30 6.74
CA ALA A 71 -10.18 11.23 6.36
C ALA A 71 -10.51 11.80 4.96
N ASN A 72 -9.65 12.66 4.40
CA ASN A 72 -9.81 13.24 3.07
C ASN A 72 -9.00 12.55 1.97
N VAL A 73 -8.19 11.54 2.31
CA VAL A 73 -7.44 10.76 1.32
C VAL A 73 -8.44 9.98 0.44
N PRO A 74 -8.30 9.97 -0.89
CA PRO A 74 -9.29 9.36 -1.79
C PRO A 74 -9.64 7.92 -1.43
N SER A 75 -8.64 7.09 -1.11
CA SER A 75 -8.87 5.70 -0.69
C SER A 75 -9.71 5.56 0.58
N VAL A 76 -9.57 6.47 1.54
CA VAL A 76 -10.38 6.50 2.77
C VAL A 76 -11.80 6.92 2.42
N VAL A 77 -11.96 7.99 1.64
CA VAL A 77 -13.27 8.50 1.20
C VAL A 77 -14.07 7.44 0.43
N ASN A 78 -13.41 6.72 -0.47
CA ASN A 78 -14.02 5.66 -1.28
C ASN A 78 -14.12 4.31 -0.57
N LYS A 79 -13.64 4.21 0.68
CA LYS A 79 -13.61 2.97 1.47
C LYS A 79 -12.85 1.84 0.76
N GLN A 80 -11.78 2.19 0.07
CA GLN A 80 -10.88 1.28 -0.64
C GLN A 80 -9.54 1.18 0.08
N VAL A 81 -9.58 0.92 1.38
CA VAL A 81 -8.42 0.64 2.22
C VAL A 81 -8.43 -0.84 2.60
N TYR A 82 -7.41 -1.57 2.18
CA TYR A 82 -7.32 -3.02 2.34
C TYR A 82 -6.01 -3.42 3.02
N GLY A 83 -6.02 -4.51 3.76
CA GLY A 83 -4.79 -5.14 4.21
C GLY A 83 -4.15 -5.92 3.07
N LEU A 84 -2.84 -5.79 2.88
CA LEU A 84 -2.09 -6.59 1.91
C LEU A 84 -1.80 -8.01 2.42
N GLY A 85 -2.09 -8.29 3.70
CA GLY A 85 -1.87 -9.57 4.36
C GLY A 85 -0.85 -9.45 5.50
N LYS A 86 -1.00 -10.25 6.55
CA LYS A 86 -0.15 -10.20 7.77
C LYS A 86 1.33 -10.49 7.46
N ASN A 87 1.60 -11.33 6.46
CA ASN A 87 2.94 -11.72 6.06
C ASN A 87 3.51 -10.88 4.90
N SER A 88 2.84 -9.80 4.50
CA SER A 88 3.23 -9.00 3.32
C SER A 88 4.43 -8.07 3.55
N PHE A 89 5.11 -8.13 4.70
CA PHE A 89 6.30 -7.29 4.97
C PHE A 89 7.41 -7.53 3.94
N ARG A 90 7.63 -8.79 3.57
CA ARG A 90 8.59 -9.21 2.55
C ARG A 90 7.87 -10.02 1.49
N ILE A 91 8.35 -9.93 0.26
CA ILE A 91 7.84 -10.72 -0.85
C ILE A 91 8.75 -11.94 -1.04
N ASP A 92 8.17 -13.12 -0.89
CA ASP A 92 8.69 -14.41 -1.29
C ASP A 92 7.57 -15.23 -1.94
N PHE A 93 7.85 -16.48 -2.31
CA PHE A 93 6.86 -17.33 -2.97
C PHE A 93 5.56 -17.50 -2.17
N TYR A 94 5.66 -17.65 -0.85
CA TYR A 94 4.49 -17.89 0.01
C TYR A 94 3.72 -16.59 0.24
N SER A 95 4.42 -15.51 0.61
CA SER A 95 3.74 -14.24 0.84
C SER A 95 3.14 -13.65 -0.44
N ALA A 96 3.78 -13.84 -1.60
CA ALA A 96 3.21 -13.45 -2.89
C ALA A 96 1.92 -14.23 -3.22
N THR A 97 1.89 -15.53 -2.90
CA THR A 97 0.68 -16.36 -3.07
C THR A 97 -0.44 -15.88 -2.15
N GLU A 98 -0.14 -15.62 -0.88
CA GLU A 98 -1.12 -15.08 0.08
C GLU A 98 -1.66 -13.70 -0.36
N ILE A 99 -0.80 -12.83 -0.92
CA ILE A 99 -1.21 -11.53 -1.46
C ILE A 99 -2.17 -11.73 -2.63
N ALA A 100 -1.83 -12.59 -3.60
CA ALA A 100 -2.68 -12.85 -4.76
C ALA A 100 -4.06 -13.41 -4.34
N ASP A 101 -4.10 -14.32 -3.37
CA ASP A 101 -5.34 -14.84 -2.79
C ASP A 101 -6.16 -13.72 -2.13
N GLY A 102 -5.50 -12.82 -1.39
CA GLY A 102 -6.15 -11.65 -0.79
C GLY A 102 -6.74 -10.69 -1.82
N ILE A 103 -6.02 -10.43 -2.92
CA ILE A 103 -6.54 -9.65 -4.05
C ILE A 103 -7.76 -10.34 -4.66
N LEU A 104 -7.71 -11.66 -4.89
CA LEU A 104 -8.85 -12.40 -5.44
C LEU A 104 -10.06 -12.35 -4.49
N GLN A 105 -9.85 -12.44 -3.19
CA GLN A 105 -10.93 -12.32 -2.21
C GLN A 105 -11.59 -10.93 -2.22
N ASN A 106 -10.79 -9.87 -2.33
CA ASN A 106 -11.28 -8.49 -2.31
C ASN A 106 -11.90 -8.05 -3.65
N PHE A 107 -11.39 -8.53 -4.79
CA PHE A 107 -11.75 -8.00 -6.13
C PHE A 107 -12.31 -9.06 -7.11
N GLY A 108 -12.22 -10.35 -6.80
CA GLY A 108 -12.57 -11.44 -7.73
C GLY A 108 -14.08 -11.70 -7.90
N ASN A 109 -14.92 -11.06 -7.09
CA ASN A 109 -16.38 -11.20 -7.15
C ASN A 109 -17.08 -9.94 -7.73
N ALA A 110 -16.33 -9.08 -8.42
CA ALA A 110 -16.86 -7.88 -9.07
C ALA A 110 -17.63 -8.19 -10.37
#